data_AF-A0A2V6ALB1-F1
#
_entry.id   AF-A0A2V6ALB1-F1
#
_cell.length_a   1.000
_cell.length_b   1.000
_cell.length_c   1.000
_cell.angle_alpha   90.00
_cell.angle_beta   90.00
_cell.angle_gamma   90.00
#
_symmetry.space_group_name_H-M   'P 1'
#
loop_
_entity.id
_entity.type
_entity.pdbx_description
1 polymer ?
#
loop_
_entity_poly.entity_id
_entity_poly.type
_entity_poly.pdbx_seq_one_letter_code
_entity_poly.pdbx_strand_id
1 'polypeptide(L)'
;MRKKMNTALNTYRRDDPTLVAREEMQSYCLAHPRGPSAVRRPQLSSRGDLWIALLGPSVEKGIVGIGPSVEAALRAFDTQYLDFLGSATDVTKTRDSAYSRP
;
A
#
# COMPACT_ATOMS: atom_id res chain seq x y z
N MET A 1 18.35 39.91 24.10
CA MET A 1 17.23 38.99 23.79
C MET A 1 17.54 38.26 22.48
N ARG A 2 18.03 37.01 22.52
CA ARG A 2 18.43 36.26 21.30
C ARG A 2 17.20 35.54 20.74
N LYS A 3 16.71 35.97 19.57
CA LYS A 3 15.69 35.25 18.82
C LYS A 3 16.28 33.89 18.42
N LYS A 4 15.73 32.79 18.96
CA LYS A 4 15.96 31.44 18.43
C LYS A 4 15.28 31.39 17.07
N MET A 5 16.06 31.66 16.03
CA MET A 5 15.69 31.34 14.66
C MET A 5 15.88 29.83 14.56
N ASN A 6 14.82 29.07 14.82
CA ASN A 6 14.83 27.64 14.57
C ASN A 6 14.86 27.50 13.05
N THR A 7 16.07 27.33 12.54
CA THR A 7 16.45 26.92 11.20
C THR A 7 15.72 25.62 10.84
N ALA A 8 14.44 25.71 10.47
CA ALA A 8 13.76 24.69 9.69
C ALA A 8 14.10 24.88 8.20
N LEU A 9 15.40 25.07 7.91
CA LEU A 9 15.95 24.97 6.56
C LEU A 9 16.47 23.54 6.40
N ASN A 10 15.58 22.55 6.29
CA ASN A 10 16.01 21.21 5.88
C ASN A 10 14.92 20.33 5.22
N THR A 11 14.01 20.93 4.44
CA THR A 11 13.05 20.14 3.63
C THR A 11 13.29 20.25 2.13
N TYR A 12 14.41 20.84 1.71
CA TYR A 12 14.93 20.72 0.35
C TYR A 12 16.19 19.82 0.37
N ARG A 13 16.02 18.55 0.74
CA ARG A 13 16.98 17.52 0.32
C ARG A 13 16.71 17.24 -1.16
N ARG A 14 17.77 17.09 -1.94
CA ARG A 14 17.79 16.76 -3.38
C ARG A 14 17.15 15.41 -3.74
N ASP A 15 16.53 14.75 -2.77
CA ASP A 15 16.01 13.40 -2.80
C ASP A 15 14.58 13.44 -2.29
N ASP A 16 13.66 14.14 -2.99
CA ASP A 16 12.25 14.18 -2.59
C ASP A 16 11.72 12.74 -2.69
N PRO A 17 11.57 12.02 -1.55
CA PRO A 17 11.34 10.58 -1.56
C PRO A 17 9.99 10.29 -2.23
N THR A 18 9.08 11.27 -2.20
CA THR A 18 7.78 11.26 -2.85
C THR A 18 7.88 11.12 -4.37
N LEU A 19 8.87 11.76 -4.99
CA LEU A 19 9.02 11.79 -6.44
C LEU A 19 9.65 10.49 -6.94
N VAL A 20 10.74 10.06 -6.29
CA VAL A 20 11.36 8.74 -6.50
C VAL A 20 10.33 7.63 -6.33
N ALA A 21 9.48 7.72 -5.29
CA ALA A 21 8.48 6.70 -5.06
C ALA A 21 7.35 6.66 -6.09
N ARG A 22 6.99 7.81 -6.67
CA ARG A 22 6.04 7.84 -7.78
C ARG A 22 6.62 7.23 -9.05
N GLU A 23 7.90 7.46 -9.33
CA GLU A 23 8.61 6.86 -10.46
C GLU A 23 8.75 5.34 -10.27
N GLU A 24 9.17 4.89 -9.10
CA GLU A 24 9.26 3.46 -8.74
C GLU A 24 7.90 2.77 -8.83
N MET A 25 6.84 3.40 -8.31
CA MET A 25 5.48 2.89 -8.43
C MET A 25 5.05 2.78 -9.90
N GLN A 26 5.38 3.77 -10.74
CA GLN A 26 5.07 3.72 -12.16
C GLN A 26 5.83 2.59 -12.86
N SER A 27 7.13 2.46 -12.62
CA SER A 27 7.97 1.37 -13.15
C SER A 27 7.41 0.00 -12.75
N TYR A 28 7.03 -0.17 -11.49
CA TYR A 28 6.42 -1.40 -10.99
C TYR A 28 5.07 -1.69 -11.66
N CYS A 29 4.21 -0.67 -11.82
CA CYS A 29 2.93 -0.81 -12.51
C CYS A 29 3.09 -1.16 -14.00
N LEU A 30 4.11 -0.62 -14.66
CA LEU A 30 4.45 -0.93 -16.05
C LEU A 30 4.98 -2.37 -16.19
N ALA A 31 5.78 -2.84 -15.23
CA ALA A 31 6.26 -4.21 -15.18
C ALA A 31 5.13 -5.22 -14.87
N HIS A 32 4.13 -4.81 -14.08
CA HIS A 32 3.02 -5.65 -13.64
C HIS A 32 1.65 -5.04 -13.99
N PRO A 33 1.28 -4.94 -15.28
CA PRO A 33 0.05 -4.26 -15.72
C PRO A 33 -1.23 -4.97 -15.26
N ARG A 34 -1.14 -6.25 -14.90
CA ARG A 34 -2.25 -7.04 -14.32
C ARG A 34 -2.18 -7.16 -12.79
N GLY A 35 -1.18 -6.56 -12.16
CA GLY A 35 -1.01 -6.59 -10.70
C GLY A 35 -2.04 -5.70 -10.00
N PRO A 36 -2.46 -6.05 -8.78
CA PRO A 36 -3.43 -5.25 -8.04
C PRO A 36 -2.90 -3.85 -7.71
N SER A 37 -1.59 -3.68 -7.54
CA SER A 37 -0.95 -2.36 -7.46
C SER A 37 -1.21 -1.45 -8.67
N ALA A 38 -1.22 -2.00 -9.89
CA ALA A 38 -1.49 -1.23 -11.12
C ALA A 38 -2.97 -0.87 -11.28
N VAL A 39 -3.86 -1.77 -10.86
CA VAL A 39 -5.33 -1.61 -10.98
C VAL A 39 -5.91 -0.74 -9.87
N ARG A 40 -5.40 -0.87 -8.65
CA ARG A 40 -5.96 -0.22 -7.46
C ARG A 40 -5.22 1.03 -7.04
N ARG A 41 -3.97 1.21 -7.49
CA ARG A 41 -3.10 2.35 -7.17
C ARG A 41 -3.16 2.70 -5.67
N PRO A 42 -2.63 1.81 -4.79
CA PRO A 42 -2.68 2.04 -3.34
C PRO A 42 -2.06 3.37 -2.96
N GLN A 43 -2.58 3.98 -1.89
CA GLN A 43 -2.04 5.22 -1.34
C GLN A 43 -0.68 4.92 -0.71
N LEU A 44 0.37 5.46 -1.33
CA LEU A 44 1.73 5.28 -0.88
C LEU A 44 2.10 6.39 0.11
N SER A 45 2.57 6.00 1.29
CA SER A 45 3.03 6.89 2.35
C SER A 45 4.40 6.45 2.84
N SER A 46 5.28 7.40 3.14
CA SER A 46 6.55 7.11 3.82
C SER A 46 6.45 7.47 5.30
N ARG A 47 7.00 6.63 6.16
CA ARG A 47 7.13 6.89 7.59
C ARG A 47 8.55 6.56 8.02
N GLY A 48 9.39 7.59 8.12
CA GLY A 48 10.84 7.42 8.32
C GLY A 48 11.43 6.68 7.12
N ASP A 49 12.04 5.52 7.39
CA ASP A 49 12.71 4.68 6.37
C ASP A 49 11.79 3.56 5.83
N LEU A 50 10.50 3.57 6.18
CA LEU A 50 9.53 2.58 5.73
C LEU A 50 8.52 3.17 4.75
N TRP A 51 8.20 2.38 3.74
CA TRP A 51 7.16 2.62 2.75
C TRP A 51 5.91 1.82 3.10
N ILE A 52 4.76 2.47 3.01
CA ILE A 52 3.46 1.92 3.36
C ILE A 52 2.55 2.11 2.14
N ALA A 53 2.10 1.01 1.55
CA ALA A 53 1.11 0.96 0.49
C ALA A 53 -0.25 0.56 1.09
N LEU A 54 -1.18 1.51 1.20
CA LEU A 54 -2.50 1.28 1.79
C LEU A 54 -3.59 1.33 0.73
N LEU A 55 -4.44 0.30 0.69
CA LEU A 55 -5.70 0.32 -0.05
C LEU A 55 -6.88 0.10 0.89
N GLY A 56 -7.73 1.11 1.02
CA GLY A 56 -8.96 1.04 1.81
C GLY A 56 -9.13 2.24 2.75
N PRO A 57 -10.24 2.29 3.49
CA PRO A 57 -10.56 3.43 4.36
C PRO A 57 -9.62 3.54 5.58
N SER A 58 -8.98 2.45 6.00
CA SER A 58 -8.07 2.40 7.15
C SER A 58 -7.19 1.16 7.08
N VAL A 59 -6.07 1.17 7.80
CA VAL A 59 -5.14 0.02 7.91
C VAL A 59 -5.83 -1.23 8.48
N GLU A 60 -6.76 -1.06 9.42
CA GLU A 60 -7.49 -2.16 10.07
C GLU A 60 -8.57 -2.82 9.19
N LYS A 61 -9.10 -2.07 8.21
CA LYS A 61 -10.20 -2.52 7.34
C LYS A 61 -9.79 -2.60 5.86
N GLY A 62 -8.52 -2.34 5.59
CA GLY A 62 -7.92 -2.27 4.27
C GLY A 62 -6.73 -3.20 4.17
N ILE A 63 -6.10 -3.20 3.00
CA ILE A 63 -4.92 -4.03 2.73
C ILE A 63 -3.71 -3.12 2.79
N VAL A 64 -2.69 -3.53 3.55
CA VAL A 64 -1.50 -2.72 3.81
C VAL A 64 -0.22 -3.49 3.50
N GLY A 65 0.56 -2.99 2.56
CA GLY A 65 1.92 -3.46 2.31
C GLY A 65 2.93 -2.55 3.01
N ILE A 66 3.87 -3.10 3.77
CA ILE A 66 4.93 -2.34 4.42
C ILE A 66 6.28 -2.91 3.99
N GLY A 67 7.21 -2.04 3.60
CA GLY A 67 8.55 -2.46 3.21
C GLY A 67 9.60 -1.35 3.35
N PRO A 68 10.91 -1.70 3.34
CA PRO A 68 12.00 -0.72 3.37
C PRO A 68 12.16 0.04 2.04
N SER A 69 11.49 -0.41 0.97
CA SER A 69 11.44 0.23 -0.33
C SER A 69 10.02 0.23 -0.89
N VAL A 70 9.79 1.09 -1.88
CA VAL A 70 8.51 1.20 -2.59
C VAL A 70 8.13 -0.13 -3.21
N GLU A 71 9.07 -0.79 -3.89
CA GLU A 71 8.87 -2.11 -4.48
C GLU A 71 8.51 -3.16 -3.43
N ALA A 72 9.21 -3.18 -2.29
CA ALA A 72 8.94 -4.13 -1.21
C ALA A 72 7.54 -3.90 -0.60
N ALA A 73 7.14 -2.64 -0.44
CA ALA A 73 5.80 -2.30 0.04
C ALA A 73 4.70 -2.72 -0.96
N LEU A 74 4.91 -2.47 -2.26
CA LEU A 74 3.96 -2.88 -3.32
C LEU A 74 3.88 -4.40 -3.43
N ARG A 75 5.01 -5.12 -3.32
CA ARG A 75 5.03 -6.58 -3.33
C ARG A 75 4.29 -7.16 -2.13
N ALA A 76 4.54 -6.64 -0.93
CA ALA A 76 3.83 -7.05 0.28
C ALA A 76 2.31 -6.78 0.17
N PHE A 77 1.95 -5.65 -0.42
CA PHE A 77 0.57 -5.31 -0.73
C PHE A 77 -0.06 -6.31 -1.71
N ASP A 78 0.62 -6.63 -2.82
CA ASP A 78 0.12 -7.55 -3.83
C ASP A 78 -0.11 -8.95 -3.25
N THR A 79 0.80 -9.45 -2.41
CA THR A 79 0.63 -10.74 -1.70
C THR A 79 -0.60 -10.72 -0.81
N GLN A 80 -0.75 -9.71 0.06
CA GLN A 80 -1.94 -9.63 0.93
C GLN A 80 -3.23 -9.46 0.12
N TYR A 81 -3.18 -8.76 -1.01
CA TYR A 81 -4.34 -8.58 -1.88
C TYR A 81 -4.76 -9.89 -2.57
N LEU A 82 -3.79 -10.70 -3.01
CA LEU A 82 -4.06 -12.02 -3.58
C LEU A 82 -4.59 -12.98 -2.51
N ASP A 83 -4.04 -12.96 -1.30
CA ASP A 83 -4.54 -13.75 -0.18
C ASP A 83 -5.97 -13.33 0.20
N PHE A 84 -6.25 -12.03 0.22
CA PHE A 84 -7.59 -11.50 0.44
C PHE A 84 -8.57 -11.93 -0.65
N LEU A 85 -8.16 -11.93 -1.92
CA LEU A 85 -8.99 -12.44 -3.01
C LEU A 85 -9.22 -13.95 -2.93
N GLY A 86 -8.20 -14.73 -2.57
CA GLY A 86 -8.29 -16.18 -2.43
C GLY A 86 -9.12 -16.62 -1.22
N SER A 87 -9.18 -15.80 -0.17
CA SER A 87 -10.05 -16.03 0.99
C SER A 87 -11.47 -15.52 0.79
N ALA A 88 -11.67 -14.45 0.01
CA ALA A 88 -13.00 -13.93 -0.32
C ALA A 88 -13.85 -14.92 -1.15
N THR A 89 -13.23 -15.82 -1.90
CA THR A 89 -13.93 -16.83 -2.70
C THR A 89 -14.42 -18.04 -1.89
N ASP A 90 -14.00 -18.20 -0.62
CA ASP A 90 -14.46 -19.29 0.25
C ASP A 90 -15.72 -18.90 1.07
N VAL A 91 -15.91 -17.60 1.35
CA VAL A 91 -17.02 -17.11 2.19
C VAL A 91 -18.39 -17.20 1.50
N THR A 92 -18.43 -17.41 0.18
CA THR A 92 -19.68 -17.64 -0.55
C THR A 92 -20.20 -19.07 -0.40
N LYS A 93 -19.40 -20.03 0.11
CA LYS A 93 -19.85 -21.43 0.22
C LYS A 93 -20.57 -21.79 1.52
N THR A 94 -20.61 -20.90 2.51
CA THR A 94 -21.24 -21.21 3.83
C THR A 94 -22.66 -20.63 3.98
N ARG A 95 -23.17 -19.84 3.04
CA ARG A 95 -24.54 -19.28 3.12
C ARG A 95 -25.62 -20.04 2.35
N ASP A 96 -25.26 -21.10 1.62
CA ASP A 96 -26.23 -21.96 0.92
C ASP A 96 -26.62 -23.22 1.71
N SER A 97 -26.01 -23.48 2.87
CA SER A 97 -26.29 -24.69 3.68
C SER A 97 -27.47 -24.55 4.64
N ALA A 98 -28.15 -23.39 4.70
CA ALA A 98 -29.23 -23.13 5.66
C ALA A 98 -30.65 -23.40 5.14
N TYR A 99 -30.82 -23.74 3.86
CA TYR A 99 -32.12 -24.09 3.27
C TYR A 99 -32.15 -25.54 2.78
N SER A 100 -31.86 -26.48 3.68
CA SER A 100 -32.32 -27.85 3.52
C SER A 100 -32.94 -28.28 4.83
N ARG A 101 -34.27 -28.15 4.90
CA ARG A 101 -35.09 -28.84 5.88
C ARG A 101 -35.96 -29.87 5.16
N PRO A 102 -36.22 -31.01 5.83
CA PRO A 102 -36.89 -32.20 5.29
C PRO A 102 -38.38 -32.01 5.02
#